data_AF-A0A957MGC2-F1
#
_entry.id   AF-A0A957MGC2-F1
#
_cell.length_a   1.000
_cell.length_b   1.000
_cell.length_c   1.000
_cell.angle_alpha   90.00
_cell.angle_beta   90.00
_cell.angle_gamma   90.00
#
_symmetry.space_group_name_H-M   'P 1'
#
loop_
_entity.id
_entity.type
_entity.pdbx_description
1 polymer ?
#
loop_
_entity_poly.entity_id
_entity_poly.type
_entity_poly.pdbx_seq_one_letter_code
_entity_poly.pdbx_strand_id
1 'polypeptide(L)'
;CYTLADRLKRGRPIIVHGDGTSLWVVTHAEDFGRGLLGLMGNEQALGHAFHITSDEVQTWNQIYQTIAGALGVEARIVHIPSDFIAQAAPQLSGSLLGDKTWSAVFDNTKIKTFVPGYQATIPFREGIRRTLAWFEEDKQRQRIDESVNAEMDRILEQYLGDGQDGRRK
;
A
#
# COMPACT_ATOMS: atom_id res chain seq x y z
N CYS A 1 2.18 10.31 5.13
CA CYS A 1 2.68 11.06 3.96
C CYS A 1 1.52 11.25 2.99
N TYR A 2 1.29 12.45 2.47
CA TYR A 2 0.16 12.77 1.58
C TYR A 2 0.53 12.75 0.09
N THR A 3 1.81 12.49 -0.24
CA THR A 3 2.35 12.57 -1.61
C THR A 3 1.55 11.79 -2.64
N LEU A 4 1.19 10.52 -2.37
CA LEU A 4 0.44 9.71 -3.33
C LEU A 4 -0.95 10.31 -3.62
N ALA A 5 -1.65 10.78 -2.59
CA ALA A 5 -2.97 11.39 -2.73
C ALA A 5 -2.89 12.70 -3.52
N ASP A 6 -1.92 13.57 -3.23
CA ASP A 6 -1.67 14.79 -3.99
C ASP A 6 -1.32 14.48 -5.46
N ARG A 7 -0.45 13.50 -5.70
CA ARG A 7 -0.06 13.06 -7.04
C ARG A 7 -1.26 12.59 -7.87
N LEU A 8 -2.12 11.76 -7.27
CA LEU A 8 -3.37 11.30 -7.89
C LEU A 8 -4.33 12.47 -8.18
N LYS A 9 -4.53 13.39 -7.22
CA LYS A 9 -5.36 14.59 -7.41
C LYS A 9 -4.87 15.49 -8.54
N ARG A 10 -3.55 15.55 -8.77
CA ARG A 10 -2.94 16.27 -9.89
C ARG A 10 -2.99 15.51 -11.22
N GLY A 11 -3.60 14.32 -11.27
CA GLY A 11 -3.72 13.50 -12.47
C GLY A 11 -2.39 12.98 -12.99
N ARG A 12 -1.37 12.90 -12.13
CA ARG A 12 -0.02 12.42 -12.49
C ARG A 12 0.01 10.89 -12.44
N PRO A 13 0.73 10.22 -13.37
CA PRO A 13 0.82 8.77 -13.39
C PRO A 13 1.51 8.21 -12.15
N ILE A 14 1.06 7.04 -11.68
CA ILE A 14 1.66 6.30 -10.57
C ILE A 14 2.23 4.98 -11.08
N ILE A 15 3.31 4.51 -10.43
CA ILE A 15 3.93 3.22 -10.76
C ILE A 15 3.24 2.13 -9.96
N VAL A 16 2.85 1.06 -10.66
CA VAL A 16 2.52 -0.24 -10.05
C VAL A 16 3.56 -1.24 -10.51
N HIS A 17 4.15 -1.96 -9.56
CA HIS A 17 5.20 -2.93 -9.88
C HIS A 17 4.63 -4.21 -10.49
N GLY A 18 5.39 -4.83 -11.39
CA GLY A 18 4.93 -5.99 -12.16
C GLY A 18 3.63 -5.67 -12.89
N ASP A 19 2.67 -6.58 -12.85
CA ASP A 19 1.32 -6.38 -13.36
C ASP A 19 0.32 -5.92 -12.28
N GLY A 20 0.80 -5.69 -11.05
CA GLY A 20 -0.01 -5.27 -9.90
C GLY A 20 -0.96 -6.33 -9.36
N THR A 21 -0.79 -7.61 -9.71
CA THR A 21 -1.71 -8.69 -9.31
C THR A 21 -1.30 -9.43 -8.04
N SER A 22 -0.09 -9.20 -7.49
CA SER A 22 0.29 -9.77 -6.20
C SER A 22 -0.68 -9.30 -5.10
N LEU A 23 -1.00 -10.22 -4.20
CA LEU A 23 -2.01 -10.03 -3.18
C LEU A 23 -1.42 -9.38 -1.93
N TRP A 24 -2.20 -8.51 -1.31
CA TRP A 24 -1.80 -7.78 -0.13
C TRP A 24 -2.98 -7.58 0.82
N VAL A 25 -2.67 -7.45 2.11
CA VAL A 25 -3.64 -7.17 3.15
C VAL A 25 -3.38 -5.79 3.73
N VAL A 26 -4.41 -4.94 3.75
CA VAL A 26 -4.36 -3.62 4.39
C VAL A 26 -5.28 -3.62 5.60
N THR A 27 -4.76 -3.18 6.74
CA THR A 27 -5.51 -3.20 8.02
C THR A 27 -5.62 -1.79 8.54
N HIS A 28 -6.84 -1.34 8.84
CA HIS A 28 -7.04 -0.02 9.43
C HIS A 28 -6.44 0.04 10.84
N ALA A 29 -5.82 1.16 11.20
CA ALA A 29 -5.12 1.31 12.48
C ALA A 29 -6.02 1.08 13.70
N GLU A 30 -7.31 1.41 13.60
CA GLU A 30 -8.28 1.16 14.67
C GLU A 30 -8.53 -0.34 14.90
N ASP A 31 -8.68 -1.13 13.84
CA ASP A 31 -8.84 -2.58 13.95
C ASP A 31 -7.56 -3.22 14.48
N PHE A 32 -6.40 -2.81 13.98
CA PHE A 32 -5.11 -3.22 14.53
C PHE A 32 -5.02 -2.92 16.04
N GLY A 33 -5.43 -1.72 16.44
CA GLY A 33 -5.43 -1.29 17.84
C GLY A 33 -6.29 -2.19 18.72
N ARG A 34 -7.48 -2.61 18.27
CA ARG A 34 -8.34 -3.55 19.00
C ARG A 34 -7.66 -4.90 19.21
N GLY A 35 -7.01 -5.43 18.17
CA GLY A 35 -6.25 -6.69 18.27
C GLY A 35 -5.07 -6.59 19.23
N LEU A 36 -4.30 -5.50 19.13
CA LEU A 36 -3.15 -5.25 20.01
C LEU A 36 -3.59 -5.10 21.47
N LEU A 37 -4.64 -4.31 21.73
CA LEU A 37 -5.20 -4.12 23.08
C LEU A 37 -5.65 -5.44 23.70
N GLY A 38 -6.24 -6.34 22.91
CA GLY A 38 -6.65 -7.66 23.40
C GLY A 38 -5.51 -8.58 23.79
N LEU A 39 -4.31 -8.39 23.22
CA LEU A 39 -3.12 -9.15 23.61
C LEU A 39 -2.43 -8.56 24.84
N MET A 40 -2.57 -7.26 25.09
CA MET A 40 -1.92 -6.62 26.22
C MET A 40 -2.49 -7.13 27.55
N GLY A 41 -1.61 -7.59 28.44
CA GLY A 41 -1.99 -8.19 29.72
C GLY A 41 -2.49 -9.63 29.63
N ASN A 42 -2.53 -10.24 28.45
CA ASN A 42 -2.83 -11.65 28.30
C ASN A 42 -1.56 -12.48 28.53
N GLU A 43 -1.42 -13.07 29.73
CA GLU A 43 -0.25 -13.90 30.08
C GLU A 43 -0.03 -15.07 29.12
N GLN A 44 -1.10 -15.62 28.52
CA GLN A 44 -0.98 -16.71 27.56
C GLN A 44 -0.29 -16.24 26.26
N ALA A 45 -0.36 -14.95 25.93
CA ALA A 45 0.27 -14.41 24.72
C ALA A 45 1.80 -14.26 24.84
N LEU A 46 2.37 -14.41 26.04
CA LEU A 46 3.82 -14.30 26.26
C LEU A 46 4.59 -15.35 25.46
N GLY A 47 5.66 -14.92 24.78
CA GLY A 47 6.49 -15.80 23.95
C GLY A 47 5.92 -16.11 22.56
N HIS A 48 4.77 -15.54 22.19
CA HIS A 48 4.18 -15.73 20.87
C HIS A 48 4.37 -14.52 19.94
N ALA A 49 4.59 -14.81 18.65
CA ALA A 49 4.42 -13.83 17.57
C ALA A 49 3.00 -13.90 17.00
N PHE A 50 2.44 -12.74 16.60
CA PHE A 50 1.09 -12.63 16.06
C PHE A 50 1.08 -11.78 14.78
N HIS A 51 0.28 -12.20 13.80
CA HIS A 51 -0.22 -11.32 12.77
C HIS A 51 -1.53 -10.68 13.29
N ILE A 52 -1.66 -9.37 13.14
CA ILE A 52 -2.89 -8.63 13.47
C ILE A 52 -3.29 -7.91 12.19
N THR A 53 -4.00 -8.63 11.32
CA THR A 53 -4.37 -8.11 10.01
C THR A 53 -5.85 -8.28 9.72
N SER A 54 -6.31 -7.64 8.65
CA SER A 54 -7.62 -7.90 8.04
C SER A 54 -7.64 -9.27 7.36
N ASP A 55 -8.85 -9.81 7.16
CA ASP A 55 -9.10 -10.95 6.28
C ASP A 55 -9.36 -10.50 4.83
N GLU A 56 -9.47 -9.19 4.59
CA GLU A 56 -9.65 -8.61 3.25
C GLU A 56 -8.34 -8.63 2.47
N VAL A 57 -8.32 -9.39 1.38
CA VAL A 57 -7.17 -9.54 0.47
C VAL A 57 -7.45 -8.80 -0.84
N GLN A 58 -6.51 -7.97 -1.28
CA GLN A 58 -6.62 -7.17 -2.49
C GLN A 58 -5.36 -7.23 -3.33
N THR A 59 -5.48 -7.02 -4.65
CA THR A 59 -4.33 -6.77 -5.52
C THR A 59 -3.83 -5.34 -5.36
N TRP A 60 -2.57 -5.07 -5.72
CA TRP A 60 -2.06 -3.69 -5.78
C TRP A 60 -2.89 -2.80 -6.71
N ASN A 61 -3.39 -3.34 -7.82
CA ASN A 61 -4.30 -2.63 -8.73
C ASN A 61 -5.57 -2.17 -8.00
N GLN A 62 -6.21 -3.07 -7.24
CA GLN A 62 -7.42 -2.76 -6.46
C GLN A 62 -7.13 -1.73 -5.37
N ILE A 63 -5.98 -1.81 -4.69
CA ILE A 63 -5.58 -0.85 -3.65
C ILE A 63 -5.50 0.56 -4.25
N TYR A 64 -4.74 0.74 -5.33
CA TYR A 64 -4.58 2.06 -5.96
C TYR A 64 -5.88 2.60 -6.57
N GLN A 65 -6.69 1.74 -7.18
CA GLN A 65 -8.01 2.11 -7.69
C GLN A 65 -8.95 2.55 -6.57
N THR A 66 -8.92 1.86 -5.43
CA THR A 66 -9.74 2.20 -4.26
C THR A 66 -9.33 3.54 -3.65
N ILE A 67 -8.02 3.82 -3.57
CA ILE A 67 -7.50 5.13 -3.14
C ILE A 67 -7.96 6.24 -4.10
N ALA A 68 -7.81 6.04 -5.41
CA ALA A 68 -8.21 7.03 -6.41
C ALA A 68 -9.73 7.27 -6.40
N GLY A 69 -10.53 6.21 -6.28
CA GLY A 69 -11.98 6.30 -6.13
C GLY A 69 -12.40 7.08 -4.89
N ALA A 70 -11.71 6.89 -3.75
CA ALA A 70 -11.95 7.66 -2.54
C ALA A 70 -11.57 9.16 -2.67
N LEU A 71 -10.65 9.48 -3.58
CA LEU A 71 -10.27 10.85 -3.94
C LEU A 71 -11.18 11.46 -5.02
N GLY A 72 -12.08 10.68 -5.63
CA GLY A 72 -12.93 11.11 -6.74
C GLY A 72 -12.17 11.31 -8.07
N VAL A 73 -11.04 10.62 -8.26
CA VAL A 73 -10.19 10.71 -9.47
C VAL A 73 -9.90 9.32 -10.04
N GLU A 74 -9.39 9.27 -11.26
CA GLU A 74 -8.92 8.02 -11.87
C GLU A 74 -7.42 7.79 -11.62
N ALA A 75 -7.05 6.54 -11.31
CA ALA A 75 -5.65 6.15 -11.18
C ALA A 75 -5.02 5.92 -12.56
N ARG A 76 -4.13 6.82 -12.98
CA ARG A 76 -3.29 6.60 -14.17
C ARG A 76 -2.12 5.68 -13.82
N ILE A 77 -2.36 4.38 -13.86
CA ILE A 77 -1.38 3.37 -13.50
C ILE A 77 -0.46 3.08 -14.68
N VAL A 78 0.85 3.07 -14.42
CA VAL A 78 1.88 2.54 -15.32
C VAL A 78 2.49 1.31 -14.64
N HIS A 79 2.28 0.15 -15.26
CA HIS A 79 2.88 -1.11 -14.83
C HIS A 79 4.34 -1.18 -15.27
N ILE A 80 5.25 -1.37 -14.33
CA ILE A 80 6.69 -1.47 -14.60
C ILE A 80 7.25 -2.75 -13.97
N PRO A 81 8.02 -3.57 -14.71
CA PRO A 81 8.67 -4.76 -14.16
C PRO A 81 9.45 -4.46 -12.87
N SER A 82 9.27 -5.29 -11.84
CA SER A 82 9.87 -5.04 -10.52
C SER A 82 11.40 -5.00 -10.56
N ASP A 83 12.02 -5.81 -11.42
CA ASP A 83 13.46 -5.85 -11.64
C ASP A 83 13.99 -4.57 -12.29
N PHE A 84 13.24 -3.99 -13.23
CA PHE A 84 13.55 -2.67 -13.79
C PHE A 84 13.49 -1.58 -12.70
N ILE A 85 12.42 -1.55 -11.89
CA ILE A 85 12.29 -0.58 -10.79
C ILE A 85 13.47 -0.72 -9.82
N ALA A 86 13.86 -1.95 -9.47
CA ALA A 86 14.99 -2.23 -8.59
C ALA A 86 16.33 -1.77 -9.18
N GLN A 87 16.52 -1.84 -10.50
CA GLN A 87 17.71 -1.32 -11.16
C GLN A 87 17.72 0.22 -11.19
N ALA A 88 16.59 0.85 -11.50
CA ALA A 88 16.45 2.30 -11.57
C ALA A 88 16.46 2.99 -10.19
N ALA A 89 16.05 2.27 -9.15
CA ALA A 89 16.02 2.72 -7.76
C ALA A 89 16.50 1.60 -6.81
N PRO A 90 17.83 1.36 -6.73
CA PRO A 90 18.42 0.24 -5.96
C PRO A 90 18.00 0.15 -4.50
N GLN A 91 17.71 1.29 -3.85
CA GLN A 91 17.21 1.35 -2.48
C GLN A 91 15.83 0.69 -2.29
N LEU A 92 15.03 0.58 -3.36
CA LEU A 92 13.72 -0.08 -3.31
C LEU A 92 13.83 -1.60 -3.43
N SER A 93 14.96 -2.14 -3.89
CA SER A 93 15.14 -3.56 -4.21
C SER A 93 14.70 -4.51 -3.09
N GLY A 94 15.14 -4.27 -1.85
CA GLY A 94 14.78 -5.12 -0.71
C GLY A 94 13.27 -5.10 -0.45
N SER A 95 12.68 -3.90 -0.41
CA SER A 95 11.26 -3.72 -0.14
C SER A 95 10.34 -4.15 -1.29
N LEU A 96 10.88 -4.33 -2.50
CA LEU A 96 10.11 -4.63 -3.70
C LEU A 96 10.25 -6.09 -4.10
N LEU A 97 11.49 -6.55 -4.32
CA LEU A 97 11.80 -7.91 -4.78
C LEU A 97 11.72 -8.94 -3.64
N GLY A 98 12.05 -8.53 -2.42
CA GLY A 98 11.97 -9.38 -1.24
C GLY A 98 10.58 -9.43 -0.59
N ASP A 99 9.66 -8.56 -0.99
CA ASP A 99 8.39 -8.34 -0.29
C ASP A 99 7.24 -8.14 -1.29
N LYS A 100 7.01 -6.94 -1.80
CA LYS A 100 5.78 -6.56 -2.53
C LYS A 100 5.51 -7.37 -3.81
N THR A 101 6.55 -7.88 -4.46
CA THR A 101 6.41 -8.75 -5.65
C THR A 101 5.75 -10.09 -5.30
N TRP A 102 5.83 -10.53 -4.05
CA TRP A 102 5.20 -11.74 -3.56
C TRP A 102 3.88 -11.43 -2.85
N SER A 103 2.92 -12.36 -2.95
CA SER A 103 1.64 -12.23 -2.26
C SER A 103 1.82 -12.40 -0.74
N ALA A 104 1.34 -11.43 0.03
CA ALA A 104 1.33 -11.46 1.50
C ALA A 104 -0.10 -11.61 2.01
N VAL A 105 -0.49 -12.86 2.32
CA VAL A 105 -1.79 -13.24 2.87
C VAL A 105 -1.57 -13.99 4.18
N PHE A 106 -2.27 -13.57 5.23
CA PHE A 106 -2.01 -14.04 6.59
C PHE A 106 -3.19 -14.83 7.16
N ASP A 107 -2.86 -15.90 7.91
CA ASP A 107 -3.84 -16.60 8.73
C ASP A 107 -4.04 -15.87 10.07
N ASN A 108 -5.25 -15.34 10.26
CA ASN A 108 -5.66 -14.64 11.48
C ASN A 108 -6.24 -15.57 12.56
N THR A 109 -6.25 -16.89 12.37
CA THR A 109 -6.82 -17.84 13.34
C THR A 109 -6.17 -17.69 14.71
N LYS A 110 -4.84 -17.53 14.77
CA LYS A 110 -4.11 -17.41 16.03
C LYS A 110 -4.56 -16.19 16.84
N ILE A 111 -4.65 -15.01 16.23
CA ILE A 111 -5.07 -13.80 16.97
C ILE A 111 -6.53 -13.92 17.41
N LYS A 112 -7.41 -14.49 16.57
CA LYS A 112 -8.83 -14.73 16.90
C LYS A 112 -9.02 -15.71 18.06
N THR A 113 -8.11 -16.67 18.23
CA THR A 113 -8.11 -17.60 19.37
C THR A 113 -7.66 -16.91 20.67
N PHE A 114 -6.63 -16.07 20.62
CA PHE A 114 -6.07 -15.41 21.81
C PHE A 114 -6.85 -14.16 22.24
N VAL A 115 -7.55 -13.53 21.30
CA VAL A 115 -8.40 -12.37 21.53
C VAL A 115 -9.80 -12.69 21.00
N PRO A 116 -10.63 -13.39 21.78
CA PRO A 116 -12.00 -13.70 21.38
C PRO A 116 -12.77 -12.42 21.06
N GLY A 117 -13.32 -12.33 19.85
CA GLY A 117 -14.00 -11.15 19.35
C GLY A 117 -13.13 -10.20 18.51
N TYR A 118 -11.83 -10.48 18.35
CA TYR A 118 -11.05 -9.77 17.34
C TYR A 118 -11.57 -10.07 15.94
N GLN A 119 -11.96 -9.00 15.25
CA GLN A 119 -12.26 -8.99 13.83
C GLN A 119 -11.84 -7.62 13.29
N ALA A 120 -11.18 -7.61 12.13
CA ALA A 120 -11.03 -6.37 11.38
C ALA A 120 -12.38 -6.04 10.72
N THR A 121 -13.01 -4.96 11.17
CA THR A 121 -14.39 -4.62 10.79
C THR A 121 -14.48 -3.46 9.81
N ILE A 122 -13.37 -2.75 9.56
CA ILE A 122 -13.31 -1.59 8.69
C ILE A 122 -12.74 -2.03 7.35
N PRO A 123 -13.56 -2.17 6.29
CA PRO A 123 -13.05 -2.50 4.96
C PRO A 123 -12.12 -1.41 4.44
N PHE A 124 -11.15 -1.77 3.62
CA PHE A 124 -10.13 -0.84 3.13
C PHE A 124 -10.74 0.39 2.47
N ARG A 125 -11.80 0.22 1.67
CA ARG A 125 -12.53 1.33 1.02
C ARG A 125 -13.03 2.40 2.01
N GLU A 126 -13.47 1.98 3.19
CA GLU A 126 -13.96 2.89 4.21
C GLU A 126 -12.80 3.46 5.03
N GLY A 127 -11.81 2.62 5.36
CA GLY A 127 -10.60 3.03 6.07
C GLY A 127 -9.82 4.10 5.31
N ILE A 128 -9.65 3.97 4.00
CA ILE A 128 -8.96 4.98 3.20
C ILE A 128 -9.76 6.29 3.10
N ARG A 129 -11.10 6.21 2.99
CA ARG A 129 -11.96 7.41 2.98
C ARG A 129 -11.82 8.19 4.30
N ARG A 130 -11.84 7.51 5.44
CA ARG A 130 -11.60 8.12 6.76
C ARG A 130 -10.21 8.73 6.85
N THR A 131 -9.20 8.00 6.38
CA THR A 131 -7.80 8.45 6.38
C THR A 131 -7.64 9.74 5.56
N LEU A 132 -8.23 9.79 4.36
CA LEU A 132 -8.19 10.98 3.50
C LEU A 132 -8.94 12.17 4.11
N ALA A 133 -10.13 11.93 4.68
CA ALA A 133 -10.88 12.97 5.39
C ALA A 133 -10.06 13.56 6.55
N TRP A 134 -9.40 12.71 7.34
CA TRP A 134 -8.50 13.15 8.42
C TRP A 134 -7.32 13.99 7.91
N PHE A 135 -6.76 13.69 6.74
CA PHE A 135 -5.74 14.54 6.11
C PHE A 135 -6.31 15.87 5.59
N GLU A 136 -7.58 15.92 5.21
CA GLU A 136 -8.23 17.11 4.66
C GLU A 136 -8.69 18.12 5.72
N GLU A 137 -8.92 17.66 6.94
CA GLU A 137 -9.23 18.51 8.10
C GLU A 137 -8.12 19.49 8.47
N ASP A 138 -6.86 19.19 8.15
CA ASP A 138 -5.72 20.02 8.55
C ASP A 138 -4.60 19.99 7.50
N LYS A 139 -4.33 21.15 6.91
CA LYS A 139 -3.29 21.36 5.91
C LYS A 139 -1.90 20.99 6.41
N GLN A 140 -1.62 21.06 7.71
CA GLN A 140 -0.33 20.67 8.28
C GLN A 140 -0.07 19.15 8.19
N ARG A 141 -1.14 18.34 8.01
CA ARG A 141 -1.06 16.89 7.80
C ARG A 141 -0.77 16.55 6.33
N GLN A 142 -1.08 17.45 5.40
CA GLN A 142 -0.89 17.28 3.95
C GLN A 142 0.58 17.49 3.53
N ARG A 143 1.50 16.81 4.21
CA ARG A 143 2.93 16.88 3.91
C ARG A 143 3.22 16.09 2.62
N ILE A 144 3.73 16.82 1.63
CA ILE A 144 4.17 16.29 0.34
C ILE A 144 5.69 16.17 0.41
N ASP A 145 6.17 14.96 0.17
CA ASP A 145 7.58 14.66 -0.06
C ASP A 145 7.87 14.71 -1.56
N GLU A 146 8.53 15.77 -2.00
CA GLU A 146 8.87 15.97 -3.41
C GLU A 146 9.99 15.04 -3.89
N SER A 147 10.79 14.47 -2.99
CA SER A 147 11.83 13.50 -3.37
C SER A 147 11.20 12.21 -3.90
N VAL A 148 10.08 11.78 -3.30
CA VAL A 148 9.29 10.63 -3.77
C VAL A 148 8.66 10.91 -5.14
N ASN A 149 8.17 12.13 -5.37
CA ASN A 149 7.66 12.52 -6.69
C ASN A 149 8.76 12.47 -7.75
N ALA A 150 9.90 13.13 -7.49
CA ALA A 150 11.02 13.18 -8.42
C ALA A 150 11.59 11.79 -8.73
N GLU A 151 11.63 10.90 -7.74
CA GLU A 151 12.00 9.50 -7.94
C GLU A 151 11.03 8.76 -8.86
N MET A 152 9.72 8.89 -8.60
CA MET A 152 8.71 8.25 -9.43
C MET A 152 8.77 8.76 -10.88
N ASP A 153 8.95 10.07 -11.07
CA ASP A 153 9.08 10.67 -12.41
C ASP A 153 10.32 10.16 -13.14
N ARG A 154 11.47 10.09 -12.48
CA ARG A 154 12.71 9.57 -13.06
C ARG A 154 12.57 8.14 -13.58
N ILE A 155 11.95 7.26 -12.77
CA ILE A 155 11.72 5.86 -13.16
C ILE A 155 10.76 5.79 -14.35
N LEU A 156 9.68 6.59 -14.34
CA LEU A 156 8.72 6.67 -15.44
C LEU A 156 9.37 7.16 -16.74
N GLU A 157 10.16 8.23 -16.68
CA GLU A 157 10.87 8.79 -17.83
C GLU A 157 11.84 7.77 -18.44
N GLN A 158 12.63 7.09 -17.60
CA GLN A 158 13.55 6.05 -18.06
C GLN A 158 12.79 4.89 -18.73
N TYR A 159 11.74 4.37 -18.09
CA TYR A 159 10.97 3.25 -18.62
C TYR A 159 10.25 3.58 -19.94
N LEU A 160 9.64 4.76 -20.02
CA LEU A 160 8.92 5.19 -21.23
C LEU A 160 9.88 5.57 -22.36
N GLY A 161 11.08 6.09 -22.05
CA GLY A 161 12.14 6.35 -23.02
C GLY A 161 12.70 5.06 -23.64
N ASP A 162 13.00 4.06 -22.80
CA ASP A 162 13.52 2.76 -23.25
C ASP A 162 12.49 2.00 -24.12
N GLY A 163 11.20 2.14 -23.80
CA GLY A 163 10.10 1.56 -24.58
C GLY A 163 9.93 2.17 -25.98
N GLN A 164 10.45 3.37 -26.25
CA GLN A 164 10.44 3.99 -27.57
C GLN A 164 11.63 3.55 -28.44
N ASP A 165 12.79 3.30 -27.84
CA ASP A 165 13.98 2.86 -28.57
C ASP A 165 13.92 1.35 -28.94
N GLY A 166 13.20 0.56 -28.14
CA GLY A 166 12.93 -0.86 -28.41
C GLY A 166 11.99 -1.15 -29.60
N ARG A 167 11.34 -0.14 -30.20
CA ARG A 167 10.59 -0.27 -31.47
C ARG A 167 11.46 -0.04 -32.72
N ARG A 168 12.77 0.19 -32.56
CA ARG A 168 13.77 0.23 -33.64
C ARG A 168 14.66 -1.02 -33.63
N LYS A 169 14.08 -2.22 -33.62
CA LYS A 169 14.76 -3.44 -34.09
C LYS A 169 13.77 -4.35 -34.78
#